data_AF-A0A2N2ZGL1-F1
#
_entry.id   AF-A0A2N2ZGL1-F1
#
_cell.length_a   1.000
_cell.length_b   1.000
_cell.length_c   1.000
_cell.angle_alpha   90.00
_cell.angle_beta   90.00
_cell.angle_gamma   90.00
#
_symmetry.space_group_name_H-M   'P 1'
#
loop_
_entity.id
_entity.type
_entity.pdbx_description
1 polymer ?
#
loop_
_entity_poly.entity_id
_entity_poly.type
_entity_poly.pdbx_seq_one_letter_code
_entity_poly.pdbx_strand_id
1 'polypeptide(L)'
;RILFFWHSIGNKFLTSLSNMFSNLNLTDMETCYKLVRSDIAKSLTLKEKRFGFEPELTAKLAKIPNIRIYEVGISYYGRTYEEGKKIGWKDGFRAIWCILKYNIWEK
;
A
#
# COMPACT_ATOMS: atom_id res chain seq x y z
N ARG A 1 14.19 -17.25 -8.02
CA ARG A 1 13.72 -16.07 -8.81
C ARG A 1 13.32 -14.98 -7.82
N ILE A 2 13.78 -13.75 -8.03
CA ILE A 2 13.63 -12.65 -7.05
C ILE A 2 12.26 -11.94 -7.17
N LEU A 3 11.83 -11.66 -8.41
CA LEU A 3 10.50 -11.13 -8.70
C LEU A 3 9.64 -12.23 -9.33
N PHE A 4 8.50 -12.54 -8.71
CA PHE A 4 7.58 -13.56 -9.18
C PHE A 4 6.46 -12.90 -9.98
N PHE A 5 6.24 -13.34 -11.22
CA PHE A 5 5.23 -12.78 -12.12
C PHE A 5 3.84 -12.64 -11.49
N TRP A 6 3.32 -13.72 -10.87
CA TRP A 6 1.99 -13.70 -10.24
C TRP A 6 1.89 -12.74 -9.04
N HIS A 7 2.98 -12.55 -8.29
CA HIS A 7 3.02 -11.53 -7.25
C HIS A 7 2.99 -10.12 -7.84
N SER A 8 3.71 -9.89 -8.95
CA SER A 8 3.66 -8.59 -9.65
C SER A 8 2.28 -8.28 -10.20
N ILE A 9 1.58 -9.27 -10.77
CA ILE A 9 0.18 -9.10 -11.21
C ILE A 9 -0.75 -8.82 -10.02
N GLY A 10 -0.58 -9.54 -8.91
CA GLY A 10 -1.34 -9.29 -7.68
C GLY A 10 -1.15 -7.87 -7.13
N ASN A 11 0.10 -7.39 -7.04
CA ASN A 11 0.39 -6.03 -6.58
C ASN A 11 -0.19 -4.97 -7.52
N LYS A 12 -0.11 -5.18 -8.84
CA LYS A 12 -0.75 -4.28 -9.82
C LYS A 12 -2.26 -4.22 -9.62
N PHE A 13 -2.91 -5.36 -9.42
CA PHE A 13 -4.34 -5.42 -9.12
C PHE A 13 -4.70 -4.64 -7.85
N LEU A 14 -3.95 -4.86 -6.75
CA LEU A 14 -4.17 -4.13 -5.49
C LEU A 14 -3.97 -2.62 -5.64
N THR A 15 -2.95 -2.23 -6.40
CA THR A 15 -2.67 -0.81 -6.71
C THR A 15 -3.81 -0.19 -7.51
N SER A 16 -4.27 -0.84 -8.58
CA SER A 16 -5.41 -0.37 -9.38
C SER A 16 -6.67 -0.24 -8.53
N LEU A 17 -6.94 -1.22 -7.66
CA LEU A 17 -8.08 -1.17 -6.75
C LEU A 17 -7.96 0.01 -5.77
N SER A 18 -6.77 0.22 -5.19
CA SER A 18 -6.52 1.33 -4.28
C SER A 18 -6.70 2.68 -4.97
N ASN A 19 -6.15 2.86 -6.16
CA ASN A 19 -6.29 4.07 -6.98
C ASN A 19 -7.76 4.37 -7.27
N MET A 20 -8.55 3.36 -7.65
CA MET A 20 -9.98 3.52 -7.95
C MET A 20 -10.76 4.10 -6.77
N PHE A 21 -10.46 3.69 -5.55
CA PHE A 21 -11.18 4.12 -4.35
C PHE A 21 -10.61 5.39 -3.70
N SER A 22 -9.31 5.62 -3.82
CA SER A 22 -8.63 6.81 -3.26
C SER A 22 -8.55 7.99 -4.23
N ASN A 23 -8.94 7.78 -5.50
CA ASN A 23 -8.77 8.72 -6.59
C ASN A 23 -7.31 9.20 -6.75
N LEU A 24 -6.37 8.30 -6.48
CA LEU A 24 -4.95 8.48 -6.75
C LEU A 24 -4.57 7.78 -8.07
N ASN A 25 -3.36 8.06 -8.55
CA ASN A 25 -2.81 7.41 -9.73
C ASN A 25 -1.37 6.94 -9.47
N LEU A 26 -1.22 6.02 -8.52
CA LEU A 26 0.07 5.43 -8.15
C LEU A 26 0.43 4.26 -9.07
N THR A 27 1.71 4.12 -9.39
CA THR A 27 2.27 2.97 -10.11
C THR A 27 2.47 1.75 -9.21
N ASP A 28 2.78 1.97 -7.94
CA ASP A 28 2.85 0.93 -6.91
C ASP A 28 2.41 1.49 -5.55
N MET A 29 1.35 0.91 -4.97
CA MET A 29 0.85 1.30 -3.65
C MET A 29 1.54 0.52 -2.52
N GLU A 30 2.05 -0.68 -2.80
CA GLU A 30 2.67 -1.62 -1.85
C GLU A 30 4.21 -1.51 -1.89
N THR A 31 4.72 -0.29 -2.03
CA THR A 31 6.15 0.00 -2.23
C THR A 31 7.00 -0.28 -1.01
N CYS A 32 6.38 -0.41 0.17
CA CYS A 32 7.05 -0.60 1.46
C CYS A 32 8.04 0.53 1.83
N TYR A 33 8.09 1.61 1.05
CA TYR A 33 8.94 2.77 1.31
C TYR A 33 8.17 4.06 1.03
N LYS A 34 7.63 4.63 2.10
CA LYS A 34 6.85 5.88 2.07
C LYS A 34 7.46 6.90 3.01
N LEU A 35 7.67 8.10 2.49
CA LEU A 35 8.15 9.24 3.24
C LEU A 35 7.00 10.23 3.39
N VAL A 36 6.65 10.53 4.64
CA VAL A 36 5.55 11.43 4.99
C VAL A 36 6.10 12.49 5.91
N ARG A 37 5.71 13.75 5.70
CA ARG A 37 6.07 14.82 6.63
C ARG A 37 5.58 14.49 8.03
N SER A 38 6.40 14.77 9.04
CA SER A 38 6.13 14.33 10.41
C SER A 38 4.86 14.93 11.01
N ASP A 39 4.49 16.16 10.66
CA ASP A 39 3.25 16.80 11.09
C ASP A 39 2.02 16.05 10.56
N ILE A 40 2.05 15.66 9.28
CA ILE A 40 1.00 14.87 8.64
C ILE A 40 0.96 13.45 9.21
N ALA A 41 2.12 12.80 9.35
CA ALA A 41 2.17 11.43 9.87
C ALA A 41 1.64 11.34 11.31
N LYS A 42 1.94 12.32 12.15
CA LYS A 42 1.47 12.37 13.55
C LYS A 42 -0.01 12.72 13.69
N SER A 43 -0.63 13.35 12.69
CA SER A 43 -2.08 13.59 12.71
C SER A 43 -2.90 12.36 12.32
N LEU A 44 -2.27 11.29 11.81
CA LEU A 44 -2.95 10.07 11.39
C LEU A 44 -3.05 9.06 12.53
N THR A 45 -4.26 8.62 12.84
CA THR A 45 -4.49 7.47 13.73
C THR A 45 -4.44 6.18 12.93
N LEU A 46 -3.30 5.47 12.93
CA LEU A 46 -3.11 4.21 12.20
C LEU A 46 -3.44 3.00 13.09
N LYS A 47 -4.13 1.99 12.55
CA LYS A 47 -4.64 0.83 13.31
C LYS A 47 -4.20 -0.51 12.74
N GLU A 48 -4.01 -0.59 11.43
CA GLU A 48 -3.62 -1.82 10.76
C GLU A 48 -2.18 -2.19 11.07
N LYS A 49 -1.92 -3.49 11.03
CA LYS A 49 -0.60 -4.09 11.23
C LYS A 49 -0.21 -4.85 9.97
N ARG A 50 1.10 -5.07 9.80
CA ARG A 50 1.65 -5.86 8.68
C ARG A 50 1.22 -5.23 7.34
N PHE A 51 0.76 -6.05 6.38
CA PHE A 51 0.35 -5.61 5.05
C PHE A 51 -0.88 -4.70 5.00
N GLY A 52 -1.73 -4.68 6.03
CA GLY A 52 -2.88 -3.76 6.04
C GLY A 52 -2.49 -2.29 6.19
N PHE A 53 -1.26 -2.03 6.66
CA PHE A 53 -0.76 -0.68 6.89
C PHE A 53 -0.68 0.15 5.61
N GLU A 54 -0.16 -0.44 4.52
CA GLU A 54 0.07 0.27 3.26
C GLU A 54 -1.25 0.80 2.65
N PRO A 55 -2.32 -0.02 2.53
CA PRO A 55 -3.64 0.47 2.14
C PRO A 55 -4.22 1.53 3.07
N GLU A 56 -4.11 1.35 4.40
CA GLU A 56 -4.65 2.31 5.37
C GLU A 56 -3.97 3.67 5.25
N LEU A 57 -2.64 3.68 5.21
CA LEU A 57 -1.84 4.89 5.10
C LEU A 57 -2.17 5.63 3.80
N THR A 58 -2.18 4.91 2.67
CA THR A 58 -2.51 5.51 1.36
C THR A 58 -3.92 6.11 1.35
N ALA A 59 -4.92 5.36 1.83
CA ALA A 59 -6.30 5.84 1.87
C ALA A 59 -6.48 7.06 2.78
N LYS A 60 -5.78 7.10 3.92
CA LYS A 60 -5.84 8.23 4.84
C LYS A 60 -5.12 9.46 4.29
N LEU A 61 -3.96 9.29 3.67
CA LEU A 61 -3.26 10.38 2.99
C LEU A 61 -4.12 10.98 1.88
N ALA A 62 -4.72 10.14 1.02
CA ALA A 62 -5.55 10.59 -0.11
C ALA A 62 -6.69 11.54 0.28
N LYS A 63 -7.18 11.45 1.52
CA LYS A 63 -8.28 12.28 2.03
C LYS A 63 -7.84 13.59 2.66
N ILE A 64 -6.54 13.77 2.93
CA ILE A 64 -6.05 15.03 3.50
C ILE A 64 -6.08 16.08 2.39
N PRO A 65 -6.80 17.20 2.58
CA PRO A 65 -6.86 18.23 1.55
C PRO A 65 -5.48 18.86 1.32
N ASN A 66 -5.20 19.23 0.08
CA ASN A 66 -4.00 19.98 -0.33
C ASN A 66 -2.65 19.27 -0.10
N ILE A 67 -2.63 17.94 0.08
CA ILE A 67 -1.37 17.20 0.06
C ILE A 67 -0.98 16.84 -1.38
N ARG A 68 0.34 16.74 -1.60
CA ARG A 68 0.90 16.33 -2.89
C ARG A 68 1.63 15.00 -2.68
N ILE A 69 1.27 14.00 -3.46
CA ILE A 69 1.87 12.67 -3.43
C ILE A 69 2.71 12.53 -4.69
N TYR A 70 3.97 12.12 -4.51
CA TYR A 70 4.94 11.94 -5.59
C TYR A 70 5.52 10.53 -5.52
N GLU A 71 5.73 9.92 -6.68
CA GLU A 71 6.45 8.65 -6.79
C GLU A 71 7.88 8.92 -7.26
N VAL A 72 8.82 8.30 -6.55
CA VAL A 72 10.24 8.32 -6.89
C VAL A 72 10.66 6.88 -7.13
N GLY A 73 11.26 6.61 -8.28
CA GLY A 73 11.72 5.27 -8.64
C GLY A 73 12.78 4.77 -7.64
N ILE A 74 12.62 3.54 -7.18
CA ILE A 74 13.57 2.86 -6.28
C ILE A 74 14.11 1.59 -6.93
N SER A 75 15.34 1.21 -6.58
CA SER A 75 15.89 -0.10 -6.90
C SER A 75 15.51 -1.08 -5.78
N TYR A 76 14.85 -2.18 -6.12
CA TYR A 76 14.42 -3.19 -5.16
C TYR A 76 15.09 -4.54 -5.43
N TYR A 77 15.79 -5.04 -4.42
CA TYR A 77 16.36 -6.40 -4.40
C TYR A 77 15.52 -7.26 -3.47
N GLY A 78 14.56 -7.98 -4.06
CA GLY A 78 13.64 -8.82 -3.30
C GLY A 78 14.29 -10.08 -2.71
N ARG A 79 13.70 -10.57 -1.62
CA ARG A 79 14.03 -11.88 -1.04
C ARG A 79 13.20 -12.99 -1.69
N THR A 80 13.82 -14.13 -1.88
CA THR A 80 13.18 -15.40 -2.25
C THR A 80 12.46 -16.02 -1.05
N TYR A 81 11.62 -17.04 -1.31
CA TYR A 81 10.96 -17.80 -0.24
C TYR A 81 11.95 -18.55 0.66
N GLU A 82 13.05 -19.05 0.08
CA GLU A 82 14.14 -19.70 0.81
C GLU A 82 14.86 -18.73 1.76
N GLU A 83 14.98 -17.47 1.38
CA GLU A 83 15.49 -16.37 2.21
C GLU A 83 14.45 -15.85 3.24
N GLY A 84 13.36 -16.59 3.44
CA GLY A 84 12.36 -16.31 4.47
C GLY A 84 11.35 -15.23 4.09
N LYS A 85 10.92 -15.16 2.82
CA LYS A 85 9.78 -14.34 2.41
C LYS A 85 8.49 -14.86 3.07
N LYS A 86 7.87 -14.02 3.92
CA LYS A 86 6.69 -14.40 4.74
C LYS A 86 5.34 -14.00 4.13
N ILE A 87 5.31 -13.44 2.92
CA ILE A 87 4.06 -12.99 2.28
C ILE A 87 3.24 -14.18 1.79
N GLY A 88 1.94 -14.15 2.03
CA GLY A 88 1.00 -15.14 1.51
C GLY A 88 -0.31 -14.53 1.02
N TRP A 89 -1.14 -15.36 0.39
CA TRP A 89 -2.49 -15.02 -0.08
C TRP A 89 -3.40 -14.39 0.98
N LYS A 90 -3.27 -14.77 2.25
CA LYS A 90 -4.00 -14.16 3.38
C LYS A 90 -3.70 -12.65 3.52
N ASP A 91 -2.46 -12.25 3.26
CA ASP A 91 -2.07 -10.84 3.29
C ASP A 91 -2.75 -10.06 2.15
N GLY A 92 -2.90 -10.67 0.97
CA GLY A 92 -3.62 -10.08 -0.16
C GLY A 92 -5.11 -9.85 0.13
N PHE A 93 -5.80 -10.84 0.71
CA PHE A 93 -7.20 -10.65 1.14
C PHE A 93 -7.34 -9.58 2.22
N ARG A 94 -6.39 -9.53 3.16
CA ARG A 94 -6.36 -8.46 4.18
C ARG A 94 -6.16 -7.09 3.53
N ALA A 95 -5.28 -6.97 2.53
CA ALA A 95 -5.06 -5.73 1.81
C ALA A 95 -6.33 -5.26 1.10
N ILE A 96 -7.03 -6.14 0.38
CA ILE A 96 -8.33 -5.83 -0.26
C ILE A 96 -9.34 -5.33 0.77
N TRP A 97 -9.47 -6.03 1.90
CA TRP A 97 -10.34 -5.59 2.99
C TRP A 97 -9.98 -4.21 3.51
N CYS A 98 -8.69 -3.92 3.71
CA CYS A 98 -8.25 -2.59 4.17
C CYS A 98 -8.53 -1.50 3.13
N ILE A 99 -8.28 -1.76 1.84
CA ILE A 99 -8.61 -0.82 0.76
C ILE A 99 -10.10 -0.44 0.84
N LEU A 100 -10.99 -1.42 0.89
CA LEU A 100 -12.42 -1.16 0.97
C LEU A 100 -12.80 -0.46 2.28
N LYS A 101 -12.31 -0.96 3.41
CA LYS A 101 -12.63 -0.44 4.74
C LYS A 101 -12.30 1.04 4.89
N TYR A 102 -11.08 1.41 4.55
CA TYR A 102 -10.60 2.77 4.75
C TYR A 102 -11.04 3.74 3.67
N ASN A 103 -11.46 3.30 2.49
CA ASN A 103 -12.00 4.22 1.49
C ASN A 103 -13.54 4.37 1.57
N ILE A 104 -14.27 3.35 2.04
CA ILE A 104 -15.74 3.35 2.04
C ILE A 104 -16.32 3.70 3.42
N TRP A 105 -15.93 2.98 4.47
CA TRP A 105 -16.60 3.06 5.78
C TRP A 105 -15.89 3.99 6.76
N GLU A 106 -14.57 3.91 6.87
CA GLU A 106 -13.79 4.73 7.78
C GLU A 106 -13.30 5.97 7.03
N LYS A 107 -14.16 6.98 6.86
CA LYS A 107 -13.84 8.26 6.23
C LYS A 107 -12.91 9.11 7.09
#